data_AF-A0A7V6B5P8-F1
#
_entry.id   AF-A0A7V6B5P8-F1
#
_cell.length_a   1.000
_cell.length_b   1.000
_cell.length_c   1.000
_cell.angle_alpha   90.00
_cell.angle_beta   90.00
_cell.angle_gamma   90.00
#
_symmetry.space_group_name_H-M   'P 1'
#
loop_
_entity.id
_entity.type
_entity.pdbx_description
1 polymer ?
#
loop_
_entity_poly.entity_id
_entity_poly.type
_entity_poly.pdbx_seq_one_letter_code
_entity_poly.pdbx_strand_id
1 'polypeptide(L)'
;RKQDKGKDGTLVRQMKGIIELLLQKLGKEGVVLENRVESGLPFLHPARTIAIEFEGPQLGLLGMVHPLTMQSLDCQGSAVLAELDLDMLMHVPDAKKEFCEIPRFPKIEHDLSFVVDEHKTLKELIQTALKVAPEFLTKIEFVSEYKGAPIPDGKKSLCIRLVFQSKDRTLSDAEVMEAMERVIEAEKAIGATIRTG
;
A
#
# COMPACT_ATOMS: atom_id res chain seq x y z
N ARG A 1 -25.89 8.58 -13.41
CA ARG A 1 -25.74 7.68 -12.24
C ARG A 1 -24.54 6.69 -12.30
N LYS A 2 -23.75 6.60 -13.38
CA LYS A 2 -22.52 5.79 -13.44
C LYS A 2 -21.21 6.53 -13.05
N GLN A 3 -21.27 7.84 -12.78
CA GLN A 3 -20.10 8.71 -12.62
C GLN A 3 -19.59 8.84 -11.16
N ASP A 4 -20.37 8.42 -10.15
CA ASP A 4 -20.02 8.61 -8.73
C ASP A 4 -19.13 7.51 -8.13
N LYS A 5 -19.21 6.27 -8.65
CA LYS A 5 -18.51 5.13 -8.05
C LYS A 5 -16.98 5.30 -8.00
N GLY A 6 -16.40 6.07 -8.93
CA GLY A 6 -14.96 6.34 -9.00
C GLY A 6 -14.48 7.48 -8.09
N LYS A 7 -15.30 8.53 -7.90
CA LYS A 7 -14.97 9.65 -7.00
C LYS A 7 -14.98 9.21 -5.55
N ASP A 8 -15.97 8.39 -5.19
CA ASP A 8 -16.13 7.90 -3.83
C ASP A 8 -14.95 7.04 -3.34
N GLY A 9 -14.49 6.10 -4.17
CA GLY A 9 -13.33 5.27 -3.83
C GLY A 9 -12.04 6.09 -3.69
N THR A 10 -11.98 7.25 -4.34
CA THR A 10 -10.84 8.17 -4.26
C THR A 10 -10.81 8.88 -2.91
N LEU A 11 -11.95 9.34 -2.39
CA LEU A 11 -12.01 10.04 -1.10
C LEU A 11 -11.55 9.16 0.08
N VAL A 12 -12.00 7.90 0.11
CA VAL A 12 -11.59 6.96 1.17
C VAL A 12 -10.07 6.70 1.12
N ARG A 13 -9.51 6.54 -0.09
CA ARG A 13 -8.06 6.37 -0.28
C ARG A 13 -7.27 7.61 0.14
N GLN A 14 -7.76 8.80 -0.17
CA GLN A 14 -7.14 10.06 0.25
C GLN A 14 -7.13 10.19 1.78
N MET A 15 -8.26 9.93 2.44
CA MET A 15 -8.34 9.95 3.90
C MET A 15 -7.42 8.90 4.54
N LYS A 16 -7.38 7.68 3.99
CA LYS A 16 -6.45 6.63 4.43
C LYS A 16 -5.00 7.13 4.41
N GLY A 17 -4.58 7.76 3.31
CA GLY A 17 -3.23 8.33 3.19
C GLY A 17 -2.96 9.47 4.19
N ILE A 18 -3.96 10.29 4.52
CA ILE A 18 -3.83 11.32 5.56
C ILE A 18 -3.60 10.69 6.93
N ILE A 19 -4.36 9.64 7.27
CA ILE A 19 -4.21 8.92 8.54
C ILE A 19 -2.85 8.21 8.62
N GLU A 20 -2.41 7.55 7.54
CA GLU A 20 -1.08 6.92 7.46
C GLU A 20 0.03 7.96 7.67
N LEU A 21 -0.08 9.13 7.04
CA LEU A 21 0.87 10.23 7.22
C LEU A 21 0.85 10.78 8.65
N LEU A 22 -0.34 10.94 9.24
CA LEU A 22 -0.50 11.41 10.61
C LEU A 22 0.20 10.45 11.60
N LEU A 23 -0.07 9.15 11.49
CA LEU A 23 0.55 8.11 12.31
C LEU A 23 2.07 8.12 12.15
N GLN A 24 2.56 8.22 10.92
CA GLN A 24 4.00 8.35 10.65
C GLN A 24 4.61 9.58 11.31
N LYS A 25 3.94 10.74 11.25
CA LYS A 25 4.43 12.00 11.85
C LYS A 25 4.42 11.97 13.37
N LEU A 26 3.45 11.28 13.95
CA LEU A 26 3.38 11.00 15.39
C LEU A 26 4.36 9.90 15.82
N GLY A 27 5.04 9.25 14.88
CA GLY A 27 5.94 8.14 15.17
C GLY A 27 5.20 6.90 15.67
N LYS A 28 3.94 6.70 15.33
CA LYS A 28 3.18 5.50 15.72
C LYS A 28 3.36 4.43 14.65
N GLU A 29 4.21 3.45 14.93
CA GLU A 29 4.46 2.29 14.06
C GLU A 29 3.61 1.07 14.47
N GLY A 30 3.43 0.12 13.54
CA GLY A 30 2.68 -1.11 13.80
C GLY A 30 1.15 -0.96 13.73
N VAL A 31 0.62 0.25 13.55
CA VAL A 31 -0.80 0.48 13.31
C VAL A 31 -1.17 0.02 11.90
N VAL A 32 -2.19 -0.84 11.81
CA VAL A 32 -2.66 -1.44 10.56
C VAL A 32 -4.01 -0.83 10.17
N LEU A 33 -4.15 -0.52 8.88
CA LEU A 33 -5.40 -0.05 8.27
C LEU A 33 -5.97 -1.14 7.36
N GLU A 34 -6.95 -1.88 7.86
CA GLU A 34 -7.57 -3.01 7.15
C GLU A 34 -9.01 -2.69 6.72
N ASN A 35 -9.38 -3.11 5.51
CA ASN A 35 -10.76 -2.94 5.04
C ASN A 35 -11.68 -3.86 5.85
N ARG A 36 -12.75 -3.30 6.42
CA ARG A 36 -13.82 -4.09 7.04
C ARG A 36 -15.06 -4.09 6.18
N VAL A 37 -15.63 -5.28 6.03
CA VAL A 37 -16.99 -5.49 5.54
C VAL A 37 -17.88 -5.44 6.78
N GLU A 38 -18.91 -4.59 6.75
CA GLU A 38 -19.86 -4.35 7.85
C GLU A 38 -19.25 -3.62 9.06
N SER A 39 -19.22 -2.29 8.98
CA SER A 39 -18.81 -1.43 10.10
C SER A 39 -19.68 -1.56 11.35
N GLY A 40 -20.88 -2.15 11.24
CA GLY A 40 -21.91 -2.14 12.29
C GLY A 40 -22.52 -0.75 12.54
N LEU A 41 -22.03 0.29 11.85
CA LEU A 41 -22.44 1.68 12.02
C LEU A 41 -23.41 2.08 10.90
N PRO A 42 -24.69 2.37 11.20
CA PRO A 42 -25.72 2.58 10.17
C PRO A 42 -25.51 3.86 9.35
N PHE A 43 -24.68 4.78 9.86
CA PHE A 43 -24.36 6.04 9.19
C PHE A 43 -23.15 5.94 8.24
N LEU A 44 -22.50 4.77 8.15
CA LEU A 44 -21.39 4.53 7.23
C LEU A 44 -21.76 3.52 6.14
N HIS A 45 -21.06 3.60 5.02
CA HIS A 45 -21.20 2.67 3.92
C HIS A 45 -20.54 1.31 4.29
N PRO A 46 -21.27 0.18 4.21
CA PRO A 46 -20.84 -1.10 4.77
C PRO A 46 -19.61 -1.71 4.10
N ALA A 47 -19.40 -1.46 2.81
CA ALA A 47 -18.26 -1.98 2.04
C ALA A 47 -17.14 -0.94 1.81
N ARG A 48 -17.19 0.21 2.49
CA ARG A 48 -16.23 1.31 2.32
C ARG A 48 -15.79 1.86 3.67
N THR A 49 -15.46 0.94 4.57
CA THR A 49 -14.95 1.22 5.91
C THR A 49 -13.61 0.52 6.09
N ILE A 50 -12.68 1.20 6.75
CA ILE A 50 -11.36 0.71 7.12
C ILE A 50 -11.27 0.83 8.65
N ALA A 51 -10.94 -0.27 9.31
CA ALA A 51 -10.59 -0.27 10.73
C ALA A 51 -9.13 0.14 10.89
N ILE A 52 -8.84 0.87 11.96
CA ILE A 52 -7.50 1.28 12.35
C ILE A 52 -7.18 0.50 13.62
N GLU A 53 -6.20 -0.39 13.58
CA GLU A 53 -5.95 -1.39 14.62
C GLU A 53 -4.48 -1.41 15.01
N PHE A 54 -4.19 -1.72 16.27
CA PHE A 54 -2.84 -2.00 16.75
C PHE A 54 -2.87 -3.25 17.63
N GLU A 55 -2.13 -4.29 17.23
CA GLU A 55 -2.08 -5.58 17.94
C GLU A 55 -3.45 -6.24 18.22
N GLY A 56 -4.46 -5.93 17.41
CA GLY A 56 -5.82 -6.50 17.51
C GLY A 56 -6.89 -5.48 17.93
N PRO A 57 -6.72 -4.72 19.04
CA PRO A 57 -7.65 -3.65 19.40
C PRO A 57 -7.84 -2.59 18.31
N GLN A 58 -9.10 -2.19 18.10
CA GLN A 58 -9.46 -1.11 17.18
C GLN A 58 -9.23 0.24 17.86
N LEU A 59 -8.28 1.02 17.34
CA LEU A 59 -7.98 2.39 17.74
C LEU A 59 -8.94 3.41 17.11
N GLY A 60 -9.63 3.03 16.04
CA GLY A 60 -10.46 3.94 15.29
C GLY A 60 -10.94 3.34 13.97
N LEU A 61 -11.53 4.17 13.14
CA LEU A 61 -12.03 3.79 11.84
C LEU A 61 -12.03 4.98 10.88
N LEU A 62 -12.07 4.69 9.58
CA LEU A 62 -12.49 5.66 8.59
C LEU A 62 -13.46 5.02 7.61
N GLY A 63 -14.45 5.77 7.16
CA GLY A 63 -15.47 5.24 6.28
C GLY A 63 -16.21 6.31 5.50
N MET A 64 -16.73 5.91 4.36
CA MET A 64 -17.64 6.77 3.61
C MET A 64 -18.97 6.91 4.34
N VAL A 65 -19.47 8.14 4.47
CA VAL A 65 -20.80 8.38 5.06
C VAL A 65 -21.88 7.79 4.16
N HIS A 66 -22.87 7.13 4.76
CA HIS A 66 -23.96 6.50 4.02
C HIS A 66 -24.79 7.56 3.26
N PRO A 67 -25.19 7.32 1.99
CA PRO A 67 -25.95 8.31 1.22
C PRO A 67 -27.26 8.78 1.88
N LEU A 68 -27.96 7.87 2.59
CA LEU A 68 -29.16 8.23 3.35
C LEU A 68 -28.85 9.16 4.53
N THR A 69 -27.68 8.99 5.16
CA THR A 69 -27.23 9.88 6.23
C THR A 69 -26.90 11.25 5.66
N MET A 70 -26.17 11.32 4.54
CA MET A 70 -25.91 12.58 3.85
C MET A 70 -27.21 13.32 3.50
N GLN A 71 -28.21 12.59 2.99
CA GLN A 71 -29.52 13.15 2.67
C GLN A 71 -30.25 13.66 3.91
N SER A 72 -30.23 12.91 5.03
CA SER A 72 -30.87 13.34 6.28
C SER A 72 -30.24 14.58 6.92
N LEU A 73 -28.96 14.83 6.63
CA LEU A 73 -28.21 15.99 7.11
C LEU A 73 -28.22 17.18 6.13
N ASP A 74 -28.96 17.05 5.01
CA ASP A 74 -29.00 18.02 3.91
C ASP A 74 -27.60 18.36 3.34
N CYS A 75 -26.69 17.39 3.40
CA CYS A 75 -25.33 17.51 2.89
C CYS A 75 -25.28 17.08 1.42
N GLN A 76 -24.80 17.97 0.56
CA GLN A 76 -24.60 17.65 -0.86
C GLN A 76 -23.26 16.97 -1.11
N GLY A 77 -23.25 15.97 -2.01
CA GLY A 77 -22.05 15.25 -2.44
C GLY A 77 -21.69 14.06 -1.56
N SER A 78 -20.41 13.72 -1.52
CA SER A 78 -19.86 12.57 -0.79
C SER A 78 -18.96 13.05 0.34
N ALA A 79 -19.07 12.41 1.51
CA ALA A 79 -18.21 12.68 2.66
C ALA A 79 -17.53 11.39 3.16
N VAL A 80 -16.37 11.58 3.76
CA VAL A 80 -15.64 10.53 4.49
C VAL A 80 -15.49 11.00 5.92
N LEU A 81 -15.76 10.11 6.85
CA LEU A 81 -15.57 10.30 8.28
C LEU A 81 -14.37 9.47 8.72
N ALA A 82 -13.58 10.01 9.64
CA ALA A 82 -12.53 9.29 10.34
C ALA A 82 -12.61 9.60 11.83
N GLU A 83 -12.41 8.59 12.65
CA GLU A 83 -12.41 8.67 14.11
C GLU A 83 -11.20 7.92 14.65
N LEU A 84 -10.55 8.50 15.65
CA LEU A 84 -9.39 7.94 16.33
C LEU A 84 -9.54 8.18 17.83
N ASP A 85 -9.40 7.12 18.60
CA ASP A 85 -9.27 7.19 20.05
C ASP A 85 -7.84 7.63 20.39
N LEU A 86 -7.71 8.86 20.88
CA LEU A 86 -6.42 9.44 21.23
C LEU A 86 -5.79 8.77 22.46
N ASP A 87 -6.61 8.29 23.41
CA ASP A 87 -6.11 7.61 24.60
C ASP A 87 -5.48 6.28 24.20
N MET A 88 -6.15 5.49 23.37
CA MET A 88 -5.58 4.26 22.84
C MET A 88 -4.37 4.52 21.94
N LEU A 89 -4.41 5.58 21.11
CA LEU A 89 -3.27 5.95 20.27
C LEU A 89 -2.03 6.32 21.07
N MET A 90 -2.20 6.95 22.24
CA MET A 90 -1.08 7.26 23.14
C MET A 90 -0.41 6.01 23.73
N HIS A 91 -1.12 4.89 23.82
CA HIS A 91 -0.58 3.60 24.27
C HIS A 91 0.22 2.87 23.18
N VAL A 92 0.05 3.26 21.91
CA VAL A 92 0.88 2.72 20.82
C VAL A 92 2.32 3.20 21.05
N PRO A 93 3.31 2.29 21.08
CA PRO A 93 4.70 2.68 21.30
C PRO A 93 5.19 3.59 20.18
N ASP A 94 6.03 4.56 20.55
CA ASP A 94 6.72 5.38 19.56
C ASP A 94 7.74 4.52 18.81
N ALA A 95 7.86 4.78 17.51
CA ALA A 95 8.89 4.26 16.64
C ALA A 95 10.25 4.56 17.27
N LYS A 96 11.02 3.51 17.52
CA LYS A 96 12.41 3.68 17.90
C LYS A 96 13.13 4.29 16.72
N LYS A 97 13.53 5.56 16.84
CA LYS A 97 14.53 6.16 15.94
C LYS A 97 15.88 5.56 16.26
N GLU A 98 16.10 4.34 15.80
CA GLU A 98 17.43 3.74 15.86
C GLU A 98 18.36 4.53 14.97
N PHE A 99 19.58 4.75 15.47
CA PHE A 99 20.62 5.35 14.66
C PHE A 99 20.95 4.39 13.51
N CYS A 100 20.57 4.76 12.30
CA CYS A 100 21.06 4.11 11.10
C CYS A 100 22.34 4.79 10.67
N GLU A 101 23.44 4.02 10.55
CA GLU A 101 24.65 4.53 9.93
C GLU A 101 24.33 5.11 8.54
N ILE A 102 24.94 6.25 8.23
CA ILE A 102 24.83 6.85 6.90
C ILE A 102 25.38 5.82 5.91
N PRO A 103 24.62 5.45 4.87
CA PRO A 103 25.06 4.43 3.92
C PRO A 103 26.38 4.85 3.27
N ARG A 104 27.41 4.01 3.40
CA ARG A 104 28.76 4.28 2.88
C ARG A 104 28.93 3.85 1.42
N PHE A 105 28.04 2.98 0.93
CA PHE A 105 28.09 2.37 -0.39
C PHE A 105 26.94 2.84 -1.26
N PRO A 106 27.13 2.93 -2.60
CA PRO A 106 26.09 3.40 -3.50
C PRO A 106 24.89 2.46 -3.51
N LYS A 107 23.70 3.04 -3.74
CA LYS A 107 22.49 2.27 -4.05
C LYS A 107 22.38 2.02 -5.56
N ILE A 108 21.79 0.90 -5.93
CA ILE A 108 21.44 0.54 -7.30
C ILE A 108 19.92 0.38 -7.35
N GLU A 109 19.27 1.01 -8.34
CA GLU A 109 17.81 0.97 -8.50
C GLU A 109 17.45 0.29 -9.82
N HIS A 110 16.54 -0.68 -9.79
CA HIS A 110 15.99 -1.29 -10.99
C HIS A 110 14.47 -1.35 -10.95
N ASP A 111 13.87 -0.87 -12.04
CA ASP A 111 12.43 -0.91 -12.22
C ASP A 111 12.04 -2.20 -12.96
N LEU A 112 11.12 -2.97 -12.37
CA LEU A 112 10.52 -4.16 -12.96
C LEU A 112 9.04 -3.90 -13.24
N SER A 113 8.62 -4.15 -14.47
CA SER A 113 7.23 -4.07 -14.89
C SER A 113 6.64 -5.45 -15.07
N PHE A 114 5.50 -5.70 -14.45
CA PHE A 114 4.78 -6.96 -14.50
C PHE A 114 3.38 -6.78 -15.05
N VAL A 115 3.03 -7.56 -16.06
CA VAL A 115 1.66 -7.71 -16.52
C VAL A 115 0.97 -8.77 -15.67
N VAL A 116 -0.09 -8.37 -14.99
CA VAL A 116 -0.85 -9.20 -14.05
C VAL A 116 -2.35 -9.08 -14.33
N ASP A 117 -3.13 -10.03 -13.83
CA ASP A 117 -4.60 -9.91 -13.88
C ASP A 117 -5.07 -8.67 -13.11
N GLU A 118 -6.17 -8.07 -13.55
CA GLU A 118 -6.66 -6.79 -13.02
C GLU A 118 -6.91 -6.80 -11.50
N HIS A 119 -7.30 -7.95 -10.96
CA HIS A 119 -7.58 -8.16 -9.54
C HIS A 119 -6.33 -8.35 -8.67
N LYS A 120 -5.17 -8.67 -9.28
CA LYS A 120 -3.91 -8.83 -8.56
C LYS A 120 -3.55 -7.53 -7.85
N THR A 121 -3.23 -7.60 -6.57
CA THR A 121 -2.92 -6.40 -5.78
C THR A 121 -1.42 -6.12 -5.76
N LEU A 122 -1.04 -4.85 -5.64
CA LEU A 122 0.35 -4.46 -5.41
C LEU A 122 0.92 -5.10 -4.13
N LYS A 123 0.08 -5.26 -3.09
CA LYS A 123 0.47 -5.92 -1.82
C LYS A 123 0.93 -7.36 -2.07
N GLU A 124 0.22 -8.12 -2.90
CA GLU A 124 0.59 -9.50 -3.26
C GLU A 124 1.93 -9.56 -4.00
N LEU A 125 2.17 -8.61 -4.92
CA LEU A 125 3.44 -8.49 -5.65
C LEU A 125 4.59 -8.20 -4.68
N ILE A 126 4.47 -7.16 -3.86
CA ILE A 126 5.50 -6.80 -2.87
C ILE A 126 5.77 -7.96 -1.90
N GLN A 127 4.73 -8.63 -1.39
CA GLN A 127 4.89 -9.78 -0.50
C GLN A 127 5.60 -10.96 -1.15
N THR A 128 5.42 -11.15 -2.47
CA THR A 128 6.07 -12.24 -3.20
C THR A 128 7.54 -11.94 -3.43
N ALA A 129 7.87 -10.73 -3.90
CA ALA A 129 9.24 -10.25 -3.99
C ALA A 129 9.99 -10.30 -2.65
N LEU A 130 9.36 -9.91 -1.54
CA LEU A 130 9.98 -9.95 -0.20
C LEU A 130 10.34 -11.36 0.27
N LYS A 131 9.60 -12.41 -0.15
CA LYS A 131 9.90 -13.80 0.24
C LYS A 131 11.22 -14.32 -0.32
N VAL A 132 11.70 -13.74 -1.41
CA VAL A 132 12.93 -14.14 -2.10
C VAL A 132 14.02 -13.06 -2.07
N ALA A 133 13.73 -11.94 -1.39
CA ALA A 133 14.62 -10.80 -1.29
C ALA A 133 15.95 -11.16 -0.59
N PRO A 134 17.11 -10.84 -1.17
CA PRO A 134 18.36 -10.87 -0.42
C PRO A 134 18.39 -9.77 0.64
N GLU A 135 19.29 -9.90 1.62
CA GLU A 135 19.48 -8.90 2.67
C GLU A 135 19.81 -7.50 2.15
N PHE A 136 20.46 -7.43 0.99
CA PHE A 136 20.82 -6.16 0.34
C PHE A 136 19.70 -5.56 -0.52
N LEU A 137 18.52 -6.18 -0.64
CA LEU A 137 17.32 -5.53 -1.17
C LEU A 137 16.66 -4.73 -0.05
N THR A 138 16.96 -3.44 -0.01
CA THR A 138 16.58 -2.55 1.10
C THR A 138 15.19 -1.97 0.98
N LYS A 139 14.65 -1.84 -0.24
CA LYS A 139 13.34 -1.24 -0.47
C LYS A 139 12.69 -1.77 -1.73
N ILE A 140 11.36 -1.85 -1.70
CA ILE A 140 10.51 -2.04 -2.87
C ILE A 140 9.52 -0.88 -2.91
N GLU A 141 9.51 -0.12 -4.01
CA GLU A 141 8.64 1.03 -4.17
C GLU A 141 7.65 0.82 -5.31
N PHE A 142 6.45 1.37 -5.18
CA PHE A 142 5.52 1.47 -6.29
C PHE A 142 5.94 2.59 -7.23
N VAL A 143 6.00 2.30 -8.52
CA VAL A 143 6.35 3.29 -9.56
C VAL A 143 5.10 3.70 -10.33
N SER A 144 4.38 2.72 -10.91
CA SER A 144 3.20 3.02 -11.72
C SER A 144 2.25 1.83 -11.88
N GLU A 145 0.98 2.13 -12.16
CA GLU A 145 -0.01 1.19 -12.67
C GLU A 145 -0.48 1.72 -14.03
N TYR A 146 -0.47 0.86 -15.06
CA TYR A 146 -0.94 1.21 -16.41
C TYR A 146 -1.95 0.19 -16.92
N LYS A 147 -3.04 0.71 -17.50
CA LYS A 147 -4.07 -0.05 -18.21
C LYS A 147 -4.29 0.59 -19.57
N GLY A 148 -4.37 -0.24 -20.61
CA GLY A 148 -4.53 0.20 -21.99
C GLY A 148 -3.54 -0.49 -22.91
N ALA A 149 -3.73 -0.32 -24.22
CA ALA A 149 -2.85 -0.92 -25.22
C ALA A 149 -1.37 -0.57 -24.93
N PRO A 150 -0.43 -1.52 -25.04
CA PRO A 150 -0.56 -2.90 -25.54
C PRO A 150 -0.94 -3.96 -24.48
N ILE A 151 -1.40 -3.57 -23.29
CA ILE A 151 -1.80 -4.53 -22.25
C ILE A 151 -3.14 -5.18 -22.64
N PRO A 152 -3.25 -6.53 -22.61
CA PRO A 152 -4.50 -7.23 -22.90
C PRO A 152 -5.64 -6.81 -21.98
N ASP A 153 -6.87 -6.85 -22.49
CA ASP A 153 -8.07 -6.61 -21.69
C ASP A 153 -8.13 -7.58 -20.48
N GLY A 154 -8.59 -7.06 -19.34
CA GLY A 154 -8.59 -7.81 -18.07
C GLY A 154 -7.23 -7.92 -17.37
N LYS A 155 -6.18 -7.33 -17.93
CA LYS A 155 -4.85 -7.22 -17.32
C LYS A 155 -4.45 -5.77 -17.05
N LYS A 156 -3.43 -5.62 -16.23
CA LYS A 156 -2.77 -4.34 -15.93
C LYS A 156 -1.27 -4.53 -15.80
N SER A 157 -0.51 -3.47 -16.07
CA SER A 157 0.92 -3.42 -15.82
C SER A 157 1.15 -2.75 -14.47
N LEU A 158 1.87 -3.43 -13.56
CA LEU A 158 2.36 -2.86 -12.32
C LEU A 158 3.88 -2.73 -12.40
N CYS A 159 4.40 -1.53 -12.15
CA CYS A 159 5.83 -1.28 -12.09
C CYS A 159 6.25 -1.07 -10.63
N ILE A 160 7.24 -1.85 -10.21
CA ILE A 160 7.89 -1.72 -8.91
C ILE A 160 9.38 -1.42 -9.09
N ARG A 161 9.94 -0.63 -8.18
CA ARG A 161 11.36 -0.34 -8.09
C ARG A 161 11.98 -1.17 -7.00
N LEU A 162 13.03 -1.90 -7.32
CA LEU A 162 13.88 -2.59 -6.38
C LEU A 162 15.08 -1.69 -6.06
N VAL A 163 15.31 -1.42 -4.78
CA VAL A 163 16.45 -0.62 -4.31
C VAL A 163 17.43 -1.53 -3.59
N PHE A 164 18.59 -1.73 -4.21
CA PHE A 164 19.66 -2.56 -3.70
C PHE A 164 20.75 -1.71 -3.07
N GLN A 165 21.18 -2.07 -1.87
CA GLN A 165 22.29 -1.42 -1.18
C GLN A 165 22.86 -2.37 -0.12
N SER A 166 24.17 -2.59 -0.16
CA SER A 166 24.88 -3.28 0.92
C SER A 166 25.39 -2.27 1.96
N LYS A 167 25.53 -2.73 3.20
CA LYS A 167 26.08 -1.95 4.32
C LYS A 167 27.61 -1.94 4.35
N ASP A 168 28.25 -2.91 3.71
CA ASP A 168 29.66 -3.27 3.90
C ASP A 168 30.47 -3.37 2.59
N ARG A 169 29.82 -3.36 1.42
CA ARG A 169 30.48 -3.41 0.10
C ARG A 169 29.68 -2.74 -1.01
N THR A 170 30.36 -2.44 -2.11
CA THR A 170 29.70 -2.12 -3.39
C THR A 170 29.14 -3.41 -3.98
N LEU A 171 27.87 -3.39 -4.38
CA LEU A 171 27.24 -4.52 -5.06
C LEU A 171 27.72 -4.60 -6.50
N SER A 172 27.96 -5.82 -6.97
CA SER A 172 28.24 -6.08 -8.39
C SER A 172 26.96 -6.20 -9.20
N ASP A 173 27.05 -5.91 -10.49
CA ASP A 173 25.93 -6.07 -11.42
C ASP A 173 25.40 -7.52 -11.43
N ALA A 174 26.29 -8.51 -11.30
CA ALA A 174 25.90 -9.92 -11.25
C ALA A 174 25.04 -10.26 -10.03
N GLU A 175 25.40 -9.77 -8.84
CA GLU A 175 24.61 -10.00 -7.61
C GLU A 175 23.21 -9.36 -7.72
N VAL A 176 23.14 -8.18 -8.31
CA VAL A 176 21.88 -7.47 -8.52
C VAL A 176 21.02 -8.19 -9.55
N MET A 177 21.60 -8.62 -10.67
CA MET A 177 20.89 -9.40 -11.69
C MET A 177 20.34 -10.72 -11.13
N GLU A 178 21.14 -11.46 -10.37
CA GLU A 178 20.67 -12.71 -9.74
C GLU A 178 19.50 -12.46 -8.78
N ALA A 179 19.57 -11.37 -7.99
CA ALA A 179 18.47 -10.98 -7.11
C ALA A 179 17.21 -10.61 -7.90
N MET A 180 17.34 -9.86 -8.99
CA MET A 180 16.23 -9.52 -9.88
C MET A 180 15.61 -10.77 -10.51
N GLU A 181 16.42 -11.70 -11.01
CA GLU A 181 15.94 -12.95 -11.61
C GLU A 181 15.13 -13.78 -10.61
N ARG A 182 15.58 -13.88 -9.36
CA ARG A 182 14.82 -14.55 -8.29
C ARG A 182 13.46 -13.91 -8.06
N VAL A 183 13.39 -12.58 -8.00
CA VAL A 183 12.12 -11.84 -7.88
C VAL A 183 11.24 -12.12 -9.10
N ILE A 184 11.78 -12.01 -10.31
CA ILE A 184 11.04 -12.26 -11.56
C ILE A 184 10.45 -13.68 -11.57
N GLU A 185 11.20 -14.68 -11.15
CA GLU A 185 10.75 -16.07 -11.14
C GLU A 185 9.67 -16.31 -10.07
N ALA A 186 9.81 -15.71 -8.89
CA ALA A 186 8.78 -15.75 -7.85
C ALA A 186 7.47 -15.10 -8.32
N GLU A 187 7.55 -13.96 -9.02
CA GLU A 187 6.38 -13.29 -9.58
C GLU A 187 5.72 -14.10 -10.69
N LYS A 188 6.51 -14.75 -11.56
CA LYS A 188 5.97 -15.67 -12.58
C LYS A 188 5.19 -16.83 -11.95
N ALA A 189 5.69 -17.39 -10.85
CA ALA A 189 5.01 -18.48 -10.15
C ALA A 189 3.61 -18.09 -9.65
N ILE A 190 3.32 -16.79 -9.46
CA ILE A 190 2.02 -16.28 -9.05
C ILE A 190 1.19 -15.68 -10.20
N GLY A 191 1.59 -15.95 -11.46
CA GLY A 191 0.87 -15.55 -12.67
C GLY A 191 1.27 -14.21 -13.27
N ALA A 192 2.35 -13.56 -12.79
CA ALA A 192 2.86 -12.35 -13.38
C ALA A 192 3.71 -12.63 -14.64
N THR A 193 3.72 -11.72 -15.60
CA THR A 193 4.62 -11.79 -16.77
C THR A 193 5.46 -10.55 -16.83
N ILE A 194 6.79 -10.70 -16.90
CA ILE A 194 7.68 -9.55 -17.04
C ILE A 194 7.43 -8.84 -18.37
N ARG A 195 7.35 -7.51 -18.31
CA ARG A 195 7.38 -6.63 -19.47
C ARG A 195 8.75 -5.98 -19.52
N THR A 196 9.58 -6.44 -20.45
CA THR A 196 10.73 -5.67 -20.91
C THR A 196 10.22 -4.51 -21.76
N GLY A 197 10.57 -3.30 -21.33
CA GLY A 197 10.35 -2.07 -22.10
C GLY A 197 11.33 -1.95 -23.25
#